data_AF-A0AA96GQQ9-F1
#
_entry.id   AF-A0AA96GQQ9-F1
#
_cell.length_a   1.000
_cell.length_b   1.000
_cell.length_c   1.000
_cell.angle_alpha   90.00
_cell.angle_beta   90.00
_cell.angle_gamma   90.00
#
_symmetry.space_group_name_H-M   'P 1'
#
loop_
_entity.id
_entity.type
_entity.pdbx_description
1 polymer ?
#
loop_
_entity_poly.entity_id
_entity_poly.type
_entity_poly.pdbx_seq_one_letter_code
_entity_poly.pdbx_strand_id
1 'polypeptide(L)'
;MMKYSNRPFLLMMLVTLVVFGGALVYFTMEYLSQVTKPDITLAESTGPQLRMLLLVVTMLAGMPAVGMGAYVMYLGSRIRVTQQWPPAGMGFGAETPVMLGDRATFVGWAVTGLGFVLVVCGVTLPVVGWKFGNLVQ
;
A
#
# COMPACT_ATOMS: atom_id res chain seq x y z
N MET A 1 14.40 -12.11 -32.10
CA MET A 1 13.66 -12.68 -30.95
C MET A 1 14.40 -12.28 -29.67
N MET A 2 14.17 -11.06 -29.18
CA MET A 2 14.83 -10.50 -27.99
C MET A 2 13.91 -10.70 -26.78
N LYS A 3 14.33 -11.51 -25.80
CA LYS A 3 13.65 -11.62 -24.50
C LYS A 3 13.84 -10.29 -23.76
N TYR A 4 12.85 -9.39 -23.80
CA TYR A 4 12.80 -8.27 -22.87
C TYR A 4 12.60 -8.84 -21.46
N SER A 5 13.72 -8.96 -20.76
CA SER A 5 13.81 -9.45 -19.39
C SER A 5 13.20 -8.38 -18.49
N ASN A 6 12.01 -8.60 -17.92
CA ASN A 6 11.35 -7.71 -16.95
C ASN A 6 12.08 -7.61 -15.59
N ARG A 7 13.31 -8.12 -15.52
CA ARG A 7 14.19 -8.04 -14.35
C ARG A 7 14.48 -6.61 -13.87
N PRO A 8 14.71 -5.58 -14.71
CA PRO A 8 14.98 -4.24 -14.19
C PRO A 8 13.74 -3.62 -13.55
N PHE A 9 12.53 -3.93 -14.05
CA PHE A 9 11.28 -3.48 -13.45
C PHE A 9 11.04 -4.15 -12.08
N LEU A 10 11.22 -5.48 -12.00
CA LEU A 10 11.15 -6.21 -10.73
C LEU A 10 12.19 -5.73 -9.71
N LEU A 11 13.42 -5.48 -10.16
CA LEU A 11 14.49 -4.93 -9.33
C LEU A 11 14.13 -3.53 -8.82
N MET A 12 13.63 -2.64 -9.68
CA MET A 12 13.16 -1.34 -9.24
C MET A 12 12.05 -1.47 -8.21
N MET A 13 11.04 -2.32 -8.44
CA MET A 13 9.94 -2.49 -7.49
C MET A 13 10.42 -2.99 -6.13
N LEU A 14 11.38 -3.92 -6.11
CA LEU A 14 11.99 -4.44 -4.89
C LEU A 14 12.83 -3.38 -4.17
N VAL A 15 13.62 -2.60 -4.91
CA VAL A 15 14.37 -1.46 -4.35
C VAL A 15 13.42 -0.45 -3.74
N THR A 16 12.35 -0.07 -4.44
CA THR A 16 11.35 0.87 -3.92
C THR A 16 10.69 0.31 -2.66
N LEU A 17 10.34 -0.98 -2.63
CA LEU A 17 9.75 -1.62 -1.46
C LEU A 17 10.71 -1.61 -0.25
N VAL A 18 11.99 -1.90 -0.47
CA VAL A 18 13.03 -1.89 0.57
C VAL A 18 13.29 -0.48 1.08
N VAL A 19 13.38 0.51 0.18
CA VAL A 19 13.58 1.91 0.55
C VAL A 19 12.38 2.44 1.34
N PHE A 20 11.16 2.17 0.86
CA PHE A 20 9.94 2.64 1.51
C PHE A 20 9.74 1.93 2.86
N GLY A 21 9.93 0.61 2.91
CA GLY A 21 9.85 -0.16 4.15
C GLY A 21 10.93 0.24 5.15
N GLY A 22 12.16 0.45 4.70
CA GLY A 22 13.27 0.93 5.53
C GLY A 22 13.04 2.33 6.08
N ALA A 23 12.54 3.26 5.26
CA ALA A 23 12.15 4.58 5.71
C ALA A 23 11.03 4.52 6.76
N LEU A 24 10.02 3.67 6.54
CA LEU A 24 8.91 3.49 7.47
C LEU A 24 9.42 2.95 8.82
N VAL A 25 10.27 1.93 8.82
CA VAL A 25 10.91 1.40 10.05
C VAL A 25 11.77 2.47 10.73
N TYR A 26 12.57 3.22 9.97
CA TYR A 26 13.41 4.30 10.49
C TYR A 26 12.58 5.39 11.17
N PHE A 27 11.54 5.91 10.50
CA PHE A 27 10.65 6.92 11.08
C PHE A 27 9.92 6.39 12.31
N THR A 28 9.53 5.12 12.32
CA THR A 28 8.89 4.49 13.49
C THR A 28 9.86 4.41 14.67
N MET A 29 11.11 4.02 14.43
CA MET A 29 12.15 3.98 15.46
C MET A 29 12.53 5.37 15.96
N GLU A 30 12.67 6.35 15.06
CA GLU A 30 12.97 7.73 15.42
C GLU A 30 11.85 8.32 16.29
N TYR A 31 10.59 8.10 15.89
CA TYR A 31 9.42 8.50 16.66
C TYR A 31 9.38 7.84 18.05
N LEU A 32 9.60 6.52 18.13
CA LEU A 32 9.71 5.83 19.41
C LEU A 32 10.84 6.38 20.27
N SER A 33 11.99 6.70 19.68
CA SER A 33 13.12 7.28 20.40
C SER A 33 12.81 8.67 20.97
N GLN A 34 12.01 9.47 20.26
CA GLN A 34 11.59 10.80 20.72
C GLN A 34 10.54 10.70 21.84
N VAL A 35 9.60 9.76 21.74
CA VAL A 35 8.59 9.52 22.79
C VAL A 35 9.20 8.89 24.05
N THR A 36 10.28 8.12 23.92
CA THR A 36 10.92 7.43 25.06
C THR A 36 11.94 8.30 25.81
N LYS A 37 12.26 9.52 25.32
CA LYS A 37 13.16 10.44 26.02
C LYS A 37 12.42 11.09 27.21
N PRO A 38 12.83 10.82 28.46
CA PRO A 38 12.07 11.21 29.64
C PRO A 38 12.12 12.72 29.98
N ASP A 39 12.86 13.55 29.23
CA ASP A 39 13.12 14.96 29.57
C ASP A 39 12.67 15.99 28.51
N ILE A 40 11.81 15.61 27.55
CA ILE A 40 11.24 16.62 26.65
C ILE A 40 9.99 17.20 27.33
N THR A 41 10.15 18.32 28.02
CA THR A 41 9.05 19.28 28.24
C THR A 41 8.56 19.73 26.87
N LEU A 42 7.65 18.92 26.28
CA LEU A 42 6.83 19.32 25.15
C LEU A 42 6.08 20.56 25.63
N ALA A 43 6.47 21.73 25.12
CA ALA A 43 5.66 22.93 25.30
C ALA A 43 4.21 22.56 24.96
N GLU A 44 3.28 22.81 25.88
CA GLU A 44 1.87 22.38 25.81
C GLU A 44 1.18 22.76 24.47
N SER A 45 1.76 23.67 23.69
CA SER A 45 1.28 24.11 22.39
C SER A 45 1.64 23.20 21.20
N THR A 46 2.66 22.32 21.29
CA THR A 46 3.15 21.55 20.12
C THR A 46 2.49 20.18 19.97
N GLY A 47 2.03 19.56 21.07
CA GLY A 47 1.36 18.25 21.07
C GLY A 47 0.10 18.19 20.18
N PRO A 48 -0.81 19.18 20.23
CA PRO A 48 -2.01 19.21 19.39
C PRO A 48 -1.70 19.32 17.90
N GLN A 49 -0.67 20.10 17.54
CA GLN A 49 -0.24 20.28 16.15
C GLN A 49 0.38 19.00 15.59
N LEU A 50 1.22 18.30 16.37
CA LEU A 50 1.84 17.04 15.95
C LEU A 50 0.80 15.95 15.74
N ARG A 51 -0.20 15.87 16.62
CA ARG A 51 -1.34 14.94 16.49
C ARG A 51 -2.14 15.22 15.22
N MET A 52 -2.46 16.48 14.96
CA MET A 52 -3.24 16.87 13.78
C MET A 52 -2.46 16.58 12.49
N LEU A 53 -1.16 16.87 12.46
CA LEU A 53 -0.27 16.57 11.34
C LEU A 53 -0.22 15.06 11.05
N LEU A 54 0.00 14.24 12.08
CA LEU A 54 0.08 12.79 11.93
C LEU A 54 -1.24 12.18 11.41
N LEU A 55 -2.38 12.70 11.89
CA LEU A 55 -3.70 12.28 11.42
C LEU A 55 -3.92 12.69 9.95
N VAL A 56 -3.59 13.93 9.57
CA VAL A 56 -3.69 14.39 8.18
C VAL A 56 -2.81 13.55 7.26
N VAL A 57 -1.55 13.32 7.63
CA VAL A 57 -0.61 12.51 6.82
C VAL A 57 -1.11 11.07 6.66
N THR A 58 -1.59 10.44 7.74
CA THR A 58 -2.12 9.08 7.67
C THR A 58 -3.42 8.98 6.88
N MET A 59 -4.29 9.99 6.90
CA MET A 59 -5.47 10.06 6.02
C MET A 59 -5.09 10.26 4.55
N LEU A 60 -4.14 11.16 4.27
CA LEU A 60 -3.69 11.49 2.92
C LEU A 60 -2.95 10.31 2.27
N ALA A 61 -2.26 9.49 3.06
CA ALA A 61 -1.68 8.22 2.62
C ALA A 61 -2.70 7.08 2.54
N GLY A 62 -3.63 7.00 3.49
CA GLY A 62 -4.62 5.92 3.60
C GLY A 62 -5.66 5.93 2.49
N MET A 63 -6.21 7.10 2.14
CA MET A 63 -7.25 7.21 1.12
C MET A 63 -6.82 6.73 -0.28
N PRO A 64 -5.65 7.14 -0.83
CA PRO A 64 -5.14 6.60 -2.08
C PRO A 64 -4.88 5.10 -2.01
N ALA A 65 -4.39 4.59 -0.87
CA ALA A 65 -4.18 3.14 -0.70
C ALA A 65 -5.49 2.36 -0.76
N VAL A 66 -6.58 2.87 -0.16
CA VAL A 66 -7.92 2.29 -0.29
C VAL A 66 -8.42 2.34 -1.73
N GLY A 67 -8.28 3.48 -2.41
CA GLY A 67 -8.69 3.63 -3.81
C GLY A 67 -7.95 2.67 -4.75
N MET A 68 -6.62 2.59 -4.61
CA MET A 68 -5.80 1.63 -5.34
C MET A 68 -6.15 0.19 -4.99
N GLY A 69 -6.35 -0.13 -3.71
CA GLY A 69 -6.75 -1.46 -3.27
C GLY A 69 -8.11 -1.89 -3.86
N ALA A 70 -9.10 -1.00 -3.85
CA ALA A 70 -10.40 -1.23 -4.46
C ALA A 70 -10.31 -1.43 -5.98
N TYR A 71 -9.48 -0.64 -6.66
CA TYR A 71 -9.23 -0.82 -8.09
C TYR A 71 -8.56 -2.18 -8.40
N VAL A 72 -7.57 -2.58 -7.60
CA VAL A 72 -6.91 -3.88 -7.72
C VAL A 72 -7.90 -5.02 -7.43
N MET A 73 -8.78 -4.88 -6.43
CA MET A 73 -9.86 -5.84 -6.20
C MET A 73 -10.82 -5.95 -7.38
N TYR A 74 -11.21 -4.82 -7.97
CA TYR A 74 -12.07 -4.77 -9.15
C TYR A 74 -11.43 -5.51 -10.33
N LEU A 75 -10.15 -5.27 -10.58
CA LEU A 75 -9.34 -6.00 -11.53
C LEU A 75 -9.36 -7.51 -11.26
N GLY A 76 -9.02 -7.93 -10.05
CA GLY A 76 -9.05 -9.35 -9.63
C GLY A 76 -10.41 -10.00 -9.87
N SER A 77 -11.49 -9.28 -9.56
CA SER A 77 -12.87 -9.73 -9.75
C SER A 77 -13.21 -9.89 -11.24
N ARG A 78 -12.79 -8.93 -12.09
CA ARG A 78 -12.99 -9.02 -13.55
C ARG A 78 -12.28 -10.24 -14.13
N ILE A 79 -11.05 -10.52 -13.71
CA ILE A 79 -10.29 -11.71 -14.15
C ILE A 79 -11.03 -12.99 -13.80
N ARG A 80 -11.60 -13.06 -12.58
CA ARG A 80 -12.35 -14.23 -12.13
C ARG A 80 -13.63 -14.44 -12.95
N VAL A 81 -14.34 -13.36 -13.26
CA VAL A 81 -15.57 -13.41 -14.06
C VAL A 81 -15.27 -13.76 -15.51
N THR A 82 -14.22 -13.19 -16.11
CA THR A 82 -13.88 -13.46 -17.52
C THR A 82 -13.02 -14.71 -17.70
N GLN A 83 -12.54 -15.32 -16.60
CA GLN A 83 -11.56 -16.41 -16.59
C GLN A 83 -10.38 -16.18 -17.55
N GLN A 84 -9.97 -14.92 -17.67
CA GLN A 84 -8.99 -14.46 -18.63
C GLN A 84 -8.10 -13.42 -17.98
N TRP A 85 -6.79 -13.62 -18.10
CA TRP A 85 -5.79 -12.61 -17.81
C TRP A 85 -5.00 -12.31 -19.10
N PRO A 86 -4.92 -11.07 -19.56
CA PRO A 86 -5.55 -9.87 -18.99
C PRO A 86 -7.10 -9.85 -19.17
N PRO A 87 -7.87 -9.15 -18.31
CA PRO A 87 -9.34 -9.23 -18.33
C PRO A 87 -9.94 -8.59 -19.59
N ALA A 88 -11.04 -9.15 -20.09
CA ALA A 88 -11.67 -8.67 -21.32
C ALA A 88 -12.10 -7.19 -21.22
N GLY A 89 -11.76 -6.42 -22.26
CA GLY A 89 -12.12 -5.01 -22.38
C GLY A 89 -11.09 -4.02 -21.84
N MET A 90 -9.90 -4.43 -21.40
CA MET A 90 -8.77 -3.49 -21.34
C MET A 90 -7.94 -3.58 -22.62
N GLY A 91 -7.34 -2.46 -23.01
CA GLY A 91 -6.44 -2.41 -24.16
C GLY A 91 -5.13 -3.11 -23.80
N PHE A 92 -4.75 -4.12 -24.59
CA PHE A 92 -3.48 -4.82 -24.43
C PHE A 92 -2.74 -4.86 -25.75
N GLY A 93 -1.40 -4.81 -25.70
CA GLY A 93 -0.57 -4.95 -26.89
C GLY A 93 -0.69 -6.35 -27.50
N ALA A 94 -0.48 -6.45 -28.83
CA ALA A 94 -0.63 -7.69 -29.60
C ALA A 94 0.21 -8.88 -29.06
N GLU A 95 1.24 -8.62 -28.28
CA GLU A 95 2.14 -9.62 -27.71
C GLU A 95 1.81 -10.02 -26.26
N THR A 96 0.70 -9.53 -25.68
CA THR A 96 0.35 -9.91 -24.30
C THR A 96 -0.07 -11.37 -24.21
N PRO A 97 0.61 -12.20 -23.38
CA PRO A 97 0.25 -13.60 -23.23
C PRO A 97 -1.11 -13.70 -22.52
N VAL A 98 -2.09 -14.27 -23.21
CA VAL A 98 -3.43 -14.50 -22.66
C VAL A 98 -3.43 -15.82 -21.89
N MET A 99 -3.68 -15.75 -20.59
CA MET A 99 -3.95 -16.91 -19.74
C MET A 99 -5.45 -17.11 -19.65
N LEU A 100 -5.90 -18.35 -19.81
CA LEU A 100 -7.32 -18.73 -19.77
C LEU A 100 -7.57 -19.81 -18.70
N GLY A 101 -8.81 -19.87 -18.22
CA GLY A 101 -9.30 -20.94 -17.35
C GLY A 101 -8.82 -20.83 -15.89
N ASP A 102 -8.57 -21.98 -15.26
CA ASP A 102 -8.31 -22.06 -13.81
C ASP A 102 -7.08 -21.27 -13.36
N ARG A 103 -6.05 -21.21 -14.21
CA ARG A 103 -4.84 -20.41 -13.93
C ARG A 103 -5.16 -18.92 -13.85
N ALA A 104 -6.02 -18.41 -14.75
CA ALA A 104 -6.47 -17.03 -14.70
C ALA A 104 -7.33 -16.78 -13.44
N THR A 105 -8.16 -17.74 -13.06
CA THR A 105 -8.98 -17.65 -11.84
C THR A 105 -8.10 -17.57 -10.58
N PHE A 106 -7.03 -18.35 -10.50
CA PHE A 106 -6.06 -18.27 -9.40
C PHE A 106 -5.38 -16.90 -9.34
N VAL A 107 -4.95 -16.36 -10.50
CA VAL A 107 -4.40 -15.00 -10.59
C VAL A 107 -5.44 -13.98 -10.12
N GLY A 108 -6.70 -14.12 -10.52
CA GLY A 108 -7.78 -13.26 -10.07
C GLY A 108 -7.97 -13.26 -8.55
N TRP A 109 -7.91 -14.43 -7.91
CA TRP A 109 -7.94 -14.54 -6.45
C TRP A 109 -6.73 -13.88 -5.78
N ALA A 110 -5.52 -14.08 -6.31
CA ALA A 110 -4.31 -13.46 -5.79
C ALA A 110 -4.36 -11.93 -5.89
N VAL A 111 -4.82 -11.41 -7.03
CA VAL A 111 -4.99 -9.97 -7.27
C VAL A 111 -6.06 -9.39 -6.34
N THR A 112 -7.22 -10.04 -6.19
CA THR A 112 -8.24 -9.61 -5.23
C THR A 112 -7.71 -9.62 -3.79
N GLY A 113 -6.94 -10.64 -3.40
CA GLY A 113 -6.31 -10.73 -2.09
C GLY A 113 -5.32 -9.59 -1.82
N LEU A 114 -4.48 -9.24 -2.80
CA LEU A 114 -3.59 -8.08 -2.72
C LEU A 114 -4.36 -6.77 -2.57
N GLY A 115 -5.45 -6.60 -3.33
CA GLY A 115 -6.34 -5.45 -3.19
C GLY A 115 -6.94 -5.36 -1.78
N PHE A 116 -7.32 -6.49 -1.19
CA PHE A 116 -7.80 -6.58 0.19
C PHE A 116 -6.78 -6.13 1.22
N VAL A 117 -5.55 -6.61 1.13
CA VAL A 117 -4.48 -6.18 2.02
C VAL A 117 -4.26 -4.67 1.91
N LEU A 118 -4.26 -4.11 0.70
CA LEU A 118 -4.13 -2.67 0.47
C LEU A 118 -5.25 -1.86 1.11
N VAL A 119 -6.51 -2.29 0.97
CA VAL A 119 -7.66 -1.63 1.59
C VAL A 119 -7.54 -1.68 3.11
N VAL A 120 -7.22 -2.84 3.68
CA VAL A 120 -7.05 -2.99 5.13
C VAL A 120 -5.93 -2.09 5.65
N CYS A 121 -4.77 -2.07 4.98
CA CYS A 121 -3.68 -1.14 5.32
C CYS A 121 -4.10 0.33 5.22
N GLY A 122 -4.80 0.71 4.15
CA GLY A 122 -5.26 2.09 3.95
C GLY A 122 -6.27 2.55 5.01
N VAL A 123 -7.17 1.66 5.46
CA VAL A 123 -8.15 1.96 6.53
C VAL A 123 -7.51 1.94 7.91
N THR A 124 -6.54 1.05 8.15
CA THR A 124 -5.88 0.94 9.46
C THR A 124 -4.93 2.09 9.75
N LEU A 125 -4.28 2.67 8.72
CA LEU A 125 -3.34 3.78 8.87
C LEU A 125 -3.92 4.99 9.65
N PRO A 126 -5.10 5.55 9.30
CA PRO A 126 -5.74 6.61 10.07
C PRO A 126 -6.12 6.20 11.50
N VAL A 127 -6.56 4.96 11.70
CA VAL A 127 -6.95 4.44 13.02
C VAL A 127 -5.72 4.34 13.93
N VAL A 128 -4.61 3.85 13.38
CA VAL A 128 -3.31 3.78 14.07
C VAL A 128 -2.80 5.19 14.35
N GLY A 129 -2.87 6.10 13.38
CA GLY A 129 -2.51 7.50 13.56
C GLY A 129 -3.32 8.19 14.67
N TRP A 130 -4.62 7.92 14.74
CA TRP A 130 -5.49 8.38 15.81
C TRP A 130 -5.10 7.83 17.18
N LYS A 131 -4.83 6.51 17.26
CA LYS A 131 -4.41 5.84 18.50
C LYS A 131 -3.08 6.39 19.02
N PHE A 132 -2.07 6.52 18.16
CA PHE A 132 -0.78 7.12 18.54
C PHE A 132 -0.94 8.60 18.92
N GLY A 133 -1.77 9.36 18.21
CA GLY A 133 -2.07 10.75 18.56
C GLY A 133 -2.70 10.93 19.95
N ASN A 134 -3.40 9.92 20.48
CA ASN A 134 -3.93 9.94 21.85
C ASN A 134 -2.90 9.49 22.91
N LEU A 135 -1.84 8.79 22.51
CA LEU A 135 -0.78 8.31 23.42
C LEU A 135 0.32 9.37 23.66
N VAL A 136 0.40 10.40 22.83
CA VAL A 136 1.34 11.55 22.99
C VAL A 136 0.71 12.65 23.88
N GLN A 137 -0.07 12.27 24.89
CA GLN A 137 -0.54 13.18 25.95
C GLN A 137 0.35 13.02 27.18
#